data_AF-A0A957VRV0-F1
#
_entry.id   AF-A0A957VRV0-F1
#
_cell.length_a   1.000
_cell.length_b   1.000
_cell.length_c   1.000
_cell.angle_alpha   90.00
_cell.angle_beta   90.00
_cell.angle_gamma   90.00
#
_symmetry.space_group_name_H-M   'P 1'
#
loop_
_entity.id
_entity.type
_entity.pdbx_description
1 polymer ?
#
loop_
_entity_poly.entity_id
_entity_poly.type
_entity_poly.pdbx_seq_one_letter_code
_entity_poly.pdbx_strand_id
1 'polypeptide(L)'
;ARQRVVYQRSNALDPGDLWVTHLDTGHSRRLTHVNATLLRARALGAVEEVWFEGRDGHPLQGWIMTPPDFDPAKRYPAILEIHGGPQLQYGRRFFHEFHYLAGLGYVVFFTNPRGSQGYGNAHQDAIVNDFGAVAHDDLMAWTDHVTARPYVDAARVGVTGGSYGGYMTNWIVGHTDRFAAAVTQRSLCNLIS
;
A
#
# COMPACT_ATOMS: atom_id res chain seq x y z
N ALA A 1 -6.15 -27.99 -29.95
CA ALA A 1 -5.80 -28.30 -28.55
C ALA A 1 -6.48 -27.27 -27.65
N ARG A 2 -7.18 -27.68 -26.58
CA ARG A 2 -7.84 -26.74 -25.65
C ARG A 2 -6.77 -25.90 -24.95
N GLN A 3 -6.70 -24.61 -25.24
CA GLN A 3 -5.67 -23.75 -24.63
C GLN A 3 -6.10 -23.38 -23.20
N ARG A 4 -5.23 -23.70 -22.24
CA ARG A 4 -5.43 -23.42 -20.82
C ARG A 4 -4.25 -22.61 -20.32
N VAL A 5 -4.52 -21.62 -19.49
CA VAL A 5 -3.50 -20.86 -18.75
C VAL A 5 -3.66 -21.15 -17.28
N VAL A 6 -2.56 -21.50 -16.62
CA VAL A 6 -2.49 -21.61 -15.16
C VAL A 6 -1.75 -20.38 -14.63
N TYR A 7 -2.33 -19.73 -13.62
CA TYR A 7 -1.80 -18.49 -13.06
C TYR A 7 -2.10 -18.42 -11.56
N GLN A 8 -1.33 -17.61 -10.84
CA GLN A 8 -1.63 -17.28 -9.46
C GLN A 8 -2.57 -16.08 -9.42
N ARG A 9 -3.63 -16.16 -8.59
CA ARG A 9 -4.54 -15.05 -8.34
C ARG A 9 -4.59 -14.79 -6.85
N SER A 10 -4.26 -13.57 -6.45
CA SER A 10 -4.41 -13.05 -5.09
C SER A 10 -5.29 -11.79 -5.12
N ASN A 11 -5.71 -11.35 -3.93
CA ASN A 11 -6.29 -10.02 -3.73
C ASN A 11 -5.87 -9.50 -2.35
N ALA A 12 -6.38 -8.34 -1.92
CA ALA A 12 -6.02 -7.77 -0.63
C ALA A 12 -6.37 -8.67 0.57
N LEU A 13 -7.33 -9.59 0.45
CA LEU A 13 -7.85 -10.45 1.52
C LEU A 13 -7.55 -11.95 1.31
N ASP A 14 -6.88 -12.32 0.21
CA ASP A 14 -6.50 -13.70 -0.10
C ASP A 14 -5.04 -13.72 -0.60
N PRO A 15 -4.10 -14.37 0.13
CA PRO A 15 -2.70 -14.51 -0.29
C PRO A 15 -2.54 -15.19 -1.66
N GLY A 16 -3.57 -15.90 -2.09
CA GLY A 16 -3.75 -16.37 -3.43
C GLY A 16 -3.66 -17.88 -3.56
N ASP A 17 -4.17 -18.35 -4.68
CA ASP A 17 -4.15 -19.75 -5.07
C ASP A 17 -3.89 -19.87 -6.57
N LEU A 18 -3.63 -21.09 -7.03
CA LEU A 18 -3.54 -21.38 -8.45
C LEU A 18 -4.94 -21.44 -9.06
N TRP A 19 -5.09 -20.83 -10.23
CA TRP A 19 -6.28 -20.85 -11.05
C TRP A 19 -5.95 -21.37 -12.44
N VAL A 20 -6.94 -21.97 -13.09
CA VAL A 20 -6.90 -22.28 -14.51
C VAL A 20 -8.02 -21.56 -15.23
N THR A 21 -7.70 -20.92 -16.35
CA THR A 21 -8.68 -20.37 -17.29
C THR A 21 -8.59 -21.11 -18.61
N HIS A 22 -9.75 -21.54 -19.11
CA HIS A 22 -9.89 -22.03 -20.48
C HIS A 22 -10.02 -20.83 -21.42
N LEU A 23 -9.05 -20.63 -22.32
CA LEU A 23 -9.02 -19.44 -23.17
C LEU A 23 -10.20 -19.41 -24.16
N ASP A 24 -10.61 -20.59 -24.63
CA ASP A 24 -11.71 -20.73 -25.60
C ASP A 24 -13.08 -20.30 -25.01
N THR A 25 -13.25 -20.39 -23.68
CA THR A 25 -14.55 -20.13 -23.01
C THR A 25 -14.51 -19.03 -21.95
N GLY A 26 -13.33 -18.56 -21.56
CA GLY A 26 -13.13 -17.68 -20.41
C GLY A 26 -13.43 -18.32 -19.05
N HIS A 27 -13.88 -19.58 -19.02
CA HIS A 27 -14.25 -20.25 -17.78
C HIS A 27 -13.02 -20.46 -16.90
N SER A 28 -13.10 -19.98 -15.66
CA SER A 28 -12.01 -20.00 -14.69
C SER A 28 -12.37 -20.86 -13.48
N ARG A 29 -11.41 -21.67 -13.01
CA ARG A 29 -11.56 -22.53 -11.84
C ARG A 29 -10.35 -22.41 -10.92
N ARG A 30 -10.58 -22.30 -9.61
CA ARG A 30 -9.55 -22.41 -8.57
C ARG A 30 -9.07 -23.86 -8.49
N LEU A 31 -7.75 -24.05 -8.54
CA LEU A 31 -7.10 -25.37 -8.49
C LEU A 31 -6.68 -25.76 -7.07
N THR A 32 -6.34 -24.78 -6.24
CA THR A 32 -5.80 -25.00 -4.90
C THR A 32 -6.55 -24.16 -3.86
N HIS A 33 -6.46 -24.57 -2.60
CA HIS A 33 -7.06 -23.87 -1.46
C HIS A 33 -6.06 -23.76 -0.31
N VAL A 34 -4.80 -23.39 -0.62
CA VAL A 34 -3.68 -23.52 0.31
C VAL A 34 -3.85 -22.65 1.56
N ASN A 35 -4.58 -21.54 1.44
CA ASN A 35 -4.81 -20.58 2.52
C ASN A 35 -6.15 -20.75 3.26
N ALA A 36 -6.97 -21.73 2.90
CA ALA A 36 -8.35 -21.81 3.39
C ALA A 36 -8.45 -21.97 4.92
N THR A 37 -7.55 -22.73 5.53
CA THR A 37 -7.53 -22.90 7.00
C THR A 37 -7.11 -21.61 7.71
N LEU A 38 -6.10 -20.90 7.18
CA LEU A 38 -5.66 -19.62 7.72
C LEU A 38 -6.78 -18.58 7.68
N LEU A 39 -7.43 -18.43 6.51
CA LEU A 39 -8.46 -17.41 6.30
C LEU A 39 -9.75 -17.66 7.11
N ARG A 40 -10.06 -18.93 7.42
CA ARG A 40 -11.17 -19.25 8.36
C ARG A 40 -10.86 -18.91 9.81
N ALA A 41 -9.59 -18.83 10.18
CA ALA A 41 -9.15 -18.64 11.56
C ALA A 41 -8.76 -17.19 11.87
N ARG A 42 -8.93 -16.25 10.94
CA ARG A 42 -8.51 -14.84 11.09
C ARG A 42 -9.61 -13.91 10.61
N ALA A 43 -9.87 -12.87 11.40
CA ALA A 43 -10.63 -11.72 10.93
C ALA A 43 -9.67 -10.75 10.23
N LEU A 44 -10.03 -10.29 9.04
CA LEU A 44 -9.25 -9.33 8.27
C LEU A 44 -10.02 -8.01 8.16
N GLY A 45 -9.26 -6.92 8.04
CA GLY A 45 -9.78 -5.59 7.81
C GLY A 45 -10.40 -5.41 6.43
N ALA A 46 -11.29 -4.41 6.29
CA ALA A 46 -11.75 -3.97 4.98
C ALA A 46 -10.66 -3.13 4.30
N VAL A 47 -10.61 -3.18 2.96
CA VAL A 47 -9.69 -2.36 2.17
C VAL A 47 -10.49 -1.49 1.22
N GLU A 48 -10.43 -0.18 1.41
CA GLU A 48 -11.01 0.85 0.54
C GLU A 48 -9.94 1.26 -0.49
N GLU A 49 -10.30 1.33 -1.76
CA GLU A 49 -9.47 1.87 -2.85
C GLU A 49 -9.95 3.29 -3.16
N VAL A 50 -9.04 4.26 -3.19
CA VAL A 50 -9.34 5.68 -3.29
C VAL A 50 -8.51 6.32 -4.40
N TRP A 51 -9.16 7.11 -5.25
CA TRP A 51 -8.49 8.06 -6.14
C TRP A 51 -8.59 9.46 -5.54
N PHE A 52 -7.48 10.17 -5.51
CA PHE A 52 -7.36 11.50 -4.91
C PHE A 52 -6.41 12.38 -5.73
N GLU A 53 -6.47 13.69 -5.49
CA GLU A 53 -5.62 14.66 -6.16
C GLU A 53 -4.38 14.98 -5.32
N GLY A 54 -3.21 14.97 -5.95
CA GLY A 54 -1.96 15.49 -5.39
C GLY A 54 -1.90 17.02 -5.43
N ARG A 55 -0.76 17.58 -5.02
CA ARG A 55 -0.53 19.03 -4.84
C ARG A 55 -0.76 19.88 -6.11
N ASP A 56 -0.64 19.28 -7.28
CA ASP A 56 -0.78 19.88 -8.61
C ASP A 56 -2.01 19.34 -9.38
N GLY A 57 -2.95 18.68 -8.68
CA GLY A 57 -4.08 18.01 -9.31
C GLY A 57 -3.70 16.68 -9.98
N HIS A 58 -2.45 16.20 -9.85
CA HIS A 58 -2.06 14.90 -10.40
C HIS A 58 -2.88 13.78 -9.75
N PRO A 59 -3.54 12.91 -10.55
CA PRO A 59 -4.35 11.84 -9.99
C PRO A 59 -3.47 10.75 -9.37
N LEU A 60 -3.75 10.43 -8.11
CA LEU A 60 -3.07 9.41 -7.32
C LEU A 60 -4.05 8.35 -6.85
N GLN A 61 -3.55 7.12 -6.67
CA GLN A 61 -4.33 5.99 -6.20
C GLN A 61 -3.77 5.46 -4.87
N GLY A 62 -4.62 5.40 -3.87
CA GLY A 62 -4.31 4.90 -2.54
C GLY A 62 -5.30 3.87 -2.03
N TRP A 63 -4.95 3.26 -0.90
CA TRP A 63 -5.75 2.27 -0.21
C TRP A 63 -5.73 2.50 1.29
N ILE A 64 -6.88 2.28 1.93
CA ILE A 64 -7.06 2.37 3.38
C ILE A 64 -7.52 0.99 3.86
N MET A 65 -6.71 0.35 4.69
CA MET A 65 -7.04 -0.89 5.39
C MET A 65 -7.43 -0.56 6.83
N THR A 66 -8.67 -0.88 7.20
CA THR A 66 -9.15 -0.72 8.57
C THR A 66 -8.80 -1.94 9.44
N PRO A 67 -8.80 -1.80 10.77
CA PRO A 67 -8.78 -2.96 11.67
C PRO A 67 -9.94 -3.94 11.42
N PRO A 68 -9.81 -5.23 11.80
CA PRO A 68 -10.97 -6.10 11.94
C PRO A 68 -11.95 -5.52 12.98
N ASP A 69 -13.25 -5.78 12.81
CA ASP A 69 -14.32 -5.27 13.67
C ASP A 69 -14.32 -3.73 13.81
N PHE A 70 -13.92 -3.05 12.74
CA PHE A 70 -13.84 -1.59 12.67
C PHE A 70 -15.16 -0.91 13.03
N ASP A 71 -15.07 0.02 13.97
CA ASP A 71 -16.15 0.91 14.40
C ASP A 71 -15.80 2.35 14.00
N PRO A 72 -16.56 2.98 13.08
CA PRO A 72 -16.30 4.34 12.61
C PRO A 72 -16.51 5.43 13.69
N ALA A 73 -17.14 5.10 14.83
CA ALA A 73 -17.30 6.02 15.95
C ALA A 73 -16.03 6.11 16.84
N LYS A 74 -15.06 5.22 16.66
CA LYS A 74 -13.78 5.23 17.40
C LYS A 74 -12.69 5.95 16.60
N ARG A 75 -11.62 6.35 17.29
CA ARG A 75 -10.40 6.90 16.69
C ARG A 75 -9.24 5.91 16.79
N TYR A 76 -8.58 5.64 15.67
CA TYR A 76 -7.51 4.67 15.55
C TYR A 76 -6.17 5.36 15.26
N PRO A 77 -5.06 4.86 15.79
CA PRO A 77 -3.75 5.22 15.27
C PRO A 77 -3.63 4.74 13.82
N ALA A 78 -2.78 5.38 13.03
CA ALA A 78 -2.61 5.04 11.62
C ALA A 78 -1.15 4.89 11.22
N ILE A 79 -0.87 4.07 10.20
CA ILE A 79 0.48 3.83 9.69
C ILE A 79 0.49 4.00 8.17
N LEU A 80 1.33 4.93 7.69
CA LEU A 80 1.67 5.06 6.28
C LEU A 80 2.70 3.99 5.90
N GLU A 81 2.35 3.15 4.94
CA GLU A 81 3.23 2.11 4.38
C GLU A 81 3.73 2.51 2.99
N ILE A 82 5.05 2.65 2.83
CA ILE A 82 5.69 3.10 1.58
C ILE A 82 6.41 1.93 0.92
N HIS A 83 6.07 1.63 -0.34
CA HIS A 83 6.68 0.50 -1.05
C HIS A 83 8.15 0.76 -1.38
N GLY A 84 8.90 -0.33 -1.55
CA GLY A 84 10.25 -0.30 -2.14
C GLY A 84 10.22 -0.10 -3.65
N GLY A 85 11.38 -0.13 -4.30
CA GLY A 85 11.50 0.10 -5.74
C GLY A 85 12.65 1.08 -6.04
N PRO A 86 12.40 2.23 -6.68
CA PRO A 86 11.12 2.97 -6.64
C PRO A 86 10.07 2.51 -7.64
N GLN A 87 10.49 1.88 -8.74
CA GLN A 87 9.60 1.46 -9.82
C GLN A 87 8.89 0.13 -9.47
N LEU A 88 8.07 0.16 -8.44
CA LEU A 88 7.09 -0.88 -8.10
C LEU A 88 5.73 -0.21 -7.91
N GLN A 89 4.73 -0.99 -7.50
CA GLN A 89 3.43 -0.46 -7.13
C GLN A 89 2.74 -1.39 -6.13
N TYR A 90 1.95 -0.80 -5.25
CA TYR A 90 0.84 -1.48 -4.62
C TYR A 90 -0.30 -1.71 -5.61
N GLY A 91 -1.20 -2.59 -5.20
CA GLY A 91 -2.39 -2.96 -5.95
C GLY A 91 -3.20 -3.95 -5.13
N ARG A 92 -4.05 -4.73 -5.80
CA ARG A 92 -4.88 -5.75 -5.15
C ARG A 92 -4.07 -7.00 -4.81
N ARG A 93 -3.19 -6.90 -3.81
CA ARG A 93 -2.34 -7.98 -3.31
C ARG A 93 -2.40 -8.05 -1.79
N PHE A 94 -2.25 -9.27 -1.26
CA PHE A 94 -2.17 -9.51 0.17
C PHE A 94 -0.80 -9.14 0.72
N PHE A 95 -0.77 -8.31 1.76
CA PHE A 95 0.44 -7.97 2.51
C PHE A 95 0.25 -8.38 3.97
N HIS A 96 0.99 -9.40 4.41
CA HIS A 96 0.85 -9.95 5.75
C HIS A 96 1.13 -8.91 6.84
N GLU A 97 2.11 -8.03 6.63
CA GLU A 97 2.49 -6.93 7.53
C GLU A 97 1.31 -5.97 7.74
N PHE A 98 0.58 -5.63 6.67
CA PHE A 98 -0.54 -4.70 6.76
C PHE A 98 -1.69 -5.31 7.56
N HIS A 99 -1.99 -6.59 7.31
CA HIS A 99 -3.01 -7.32 8.09
C HIS A 99 -2.61 -7.50 9.55
N TYR A 100 -1.33 -7.68 9.84
CA TYR A 100 -0.82 -7.76 11.20
C TYR A 100 -1.00 -6.42 11.93
N LEU A 101 -0.60 -5.31 11.31
CA LEU A 101 -0.79 -3.96 11.85
C LEU A 101 -2.29 -3.64 12.03
N ALA A 102 -3.13 -3.96 11.04
CA ALA A 102 -4.58 -3.80 11.15
C ALA A 102 -5.15 -4.62 12.32
N GLY A 103 -4.70 -5.87 12.50
CA GLY A 103 -5.06 -6.73 13.62
C GLY A 103 -4.62 -6.18 14.99
N LEU A 104 -3.60 -5.33 15.04
CA LEU A 104 -3.18 -4.59 16.24
C LEU A 104 -3.97 -3.29 16.47
N GLY A 105 -4.96 -2.98 15.62
CA GLY A 105 -5.84 -1.82 15.76
C GLY A 105 -5.35 -0.56 15.03
N TYR A 106 -4.40 -0.68 14.10
CA TYR A 106 -3.97 0.44 13.26
C TYR A 106 -4.81 0.54 11.99
N VAL A 107 -5.15 1.75 11.57
CA VAL A 107 -5.51 2.01 10.16
C VAL A 107 -4.23 2.01 9.35
N VAL A 108 -4.09 1.08 8.41
CA VAL A 108 -2.92 1.01 7.52
C VAL A 108 -3.30 1.67 6.20
N PHE A 109 -2.52 2.66 5.77
CA PHE A 109 -2.80 3.37 4.52
C PHE A 109 -1.56 3.42 3.65
N PHE A 110 -1.75 3.26 2.36
CA PHE A 110 -0.66 3.13 1.39
C PHE A 110 -1.10 3.68 0.04
N THR A 111 -0.16 4.18 -0.74
CA THR A 111 -0.43 4.81 -2.04
C THR A 111 0.70 4.50 -3.01
N ASN A 112 0.44 4.73 -4.29
CA ASN A 112 1.45 4.73 -5.33
C ASN A 112 1.80 6.18 -5.67
N PRO A 113 2.80 6.79 -5.01
CA PRO A 113 3.27 8.12 -5.35
C PRO A 113 3.93 8.12 -6.74
N ARG A 114 4.09 9.30 -7.35
CA ARG A 114 4.94 9.46 -8.54
C ARG A 114 6.31 8.81 -8.31
N GLY A 115 6.80 8.12 -9.33
CA GLY A 115 7.87 7.13 -9.24
C GLY A 115 7.40 5.67 -9.31
N SER A 116 6.11 5.42 -9.03
CA SER A 116 5.50 4.09 -9.09
C SER A 116 5.26 3.62 -10.54
N GLN A 117 5.06 2.31 -10.70
CA GLN A 117 4.63 1.71 -11.97
C GLN A 117 3.09 1.65 -12.09
N GLY A 118 2.58 1.38 -13.30
CA GLY A 118 1.16 1.14 -13.56
C GLY A 118 0.35 2.34 -14.02
N TYR A 119 0.94 3.54 -14.03
CA TYR A 119 0.26 4.81 -14.35
C TYR A 119 0.87 5.55 -15.58
N GLY A 120 1.73 4.86 -16.33
CA GLY A 120 2.43 5.41 -17.51
C GLY A 120 3.77 6.08 -17.18
N ASN A 121 4.58 6.29 -18.23
CA ASN A 121 5.97 6.73 -18.10
C ASN A 121 6.09 8.10 -17.42
N ALA A 122 5.18 9.05 -17.70
CA ALA A 122 5.25 10.37 -17.07
C ALA A 122 5.13 10.32 -15.53
N HIS A 123 4.29 9.42 -15.00
CA HIS A 123 4.16 9.23 -13.55
C HIS A 123 5.38 8.51 -12.97
N GLN A 124 5.89 7.49 -13.66
CA GLN A 124 7.05 6.71 -13.22
C GLN A 124 8.35 7.54 -13.27
N ASP A 125 8.55 8.32 -14.32
CA ASP A 125 9.81 9.04 -14.57
C ASP A 125 9.87 10.39 -13.84
N ALA A 126 8.80 10.79 -13.17
CA ALA A 126 8.72 12.04 -12.40
C ALA A 126 9.79 12.16 -11.29
N ILE A 127 10.36 11.04 -10.83
CA ILE A 127 11.43 11.01 -9.81
C ILE A 127 12.83 10.94 -10.41
N VAL A 128 12.97 10.94 -11.74
CA VAL A 128 14.28 10.88 -12.40
C VAL A 128 15.03 12.18 -12.11
N ASN A 129 16.22 12.05 -11.54
CA ASN A 129 17.04 13.16 -11.01
C ASN A 129 16.40 13.95 -9.85
N ASP A 130 15.25 13.50 -9.33
CA ASP A 130 14.59 14.05 -8.13
C ASP A 130 13.94 12.91 -7.34
N PHE A 131 14.78 12.16 -6.63
CA PHE A 131 14.40 10.89 -6.02
C PHE A 131 13.44 11.03 -4.83
N GLY A 132 13.18 12.24 -4.34
CA GLY A 132 12.52 12.46 -3.06
C GLY A 132 11.36 13.46 -3.11
N ALA A 133 11.53 14.63 -3.73
CA ALA A 133 10.62 15.75 -3.47
C ALA A 133 9.20 15.50 -4.00
N VAL A 134 9.07 15.05 -5.25
CA VAL A 134 7.73 14.80 -5.82
C VAL A 134 7.01 13.63 -5.13
N ALA A 135 7.73 12.56 -4.79
CA ALA A 135 7.16 11.42 -4.08
C ALA A 135 6.76 11.79 -2.65
N HIS A 136 7.55 12.64 -1.98
CA HIS A 136 7.22 13.19 -0.67
C HIS A 136 5.90 13.95 -0.70
N ASP A 137 5.73 14.86 -1.67
CA ASP A 137 4.52 15.67 -1.78
C ASP A 137 3.27 14.81 -2.01
N ASP A 138 3.37 13.75 -2.83
CA ASP A 138 2.29 12.79 -3.05
C ASP A 138 1.95 11.99 -1.78
N LEU A 139 2.97 11.57 -1.01
CA LEU A 139 2.80 10.87 0.26
C LEU A 139 2.18 11.78 1.33
N MET A 140 2.53 13.07 1.36
CA MET A 140 1.93 14.03 2.28
C MET A 140 0.47 14.32 1.92
N ALA A 141 0.16 14.50 0.62
CA ALA A 141 -1.21 14.65 0.15
C ALA A 141 -2.08 13.43 0.51
N TRP A 142 -1.53 12.22 0.38
CA TRP A 142 -2.22 11.00 0.82
C TRP A 142 -2.44 10.97 2.34
N THR A 143 -1.43 11.38 3.10
CA THR A 143 -1.52 11.46 4.56
C THR A 143 -2.59 12.46 4.99
N ASP A 144 -2.69 13.62 4.33
CA ASP A 144 -3.75 14.61 4.58
C ASP A 144 -5.13 14.05 4.27
N HIS A 145 -5.28 13.36 3.13
CA HIS A 145 -6.54 12.74 2.75
C HIS A 145 -7.03 11.73 3.81
N VAL A 146 -6.13 10.87 4.30
CA VAL A 146 -6.47 9.84 5.29
C VAL A 146 -6.70 10.43 6.68
N THR A 147 -5.85 11.36 7.11
CA THR A 147 -5.96 11.97 8.46
C THR A 147 -7.16 12.89 8.62
N ALA A 148 -7.77 13.35 7.52
CA ALA A 148 -9.04 14.05 7.53
C ALA A 148 -10.25 13.15 7.89
N ARG A 149 -10.10 11.81 7.84
CA ARG A 149 -11.18 10.89 8.22
C ARG A 149 -11.42 10.98 9.74
N PRO A 150 -12.68 11.09 10.21
CA PRO A 150 -12.98 11.33 11.63
C PRO A 150 -12.51 10.19 12.56
N TYR A 151 -12.40 8.99 12.02
CA TYR A 151 -11.92 7.81 12.73
C TYR A 151 -10.39 7.70 12.81
N VAL A 152 -9.63 8.61 12.18
CA VAL A 152 -8.16 8.62 12.28
C VAL A 152 -7.72 9.57 13.40
N ASP A 153 -6.83 9.08 14.25
CA ASP A 153 -6.14 9.89 15.24
C ASP A 153 -4.89 10.54 14.63
N ALA A 154 -5.04 11.76 14.12
CA ALA A 154 -3.96 12.49 13.46
C ALA A 154 -2.72 12.73 14.36
N ALA A 155 -2.87 12.65 15.68
CA ALA A 155 -1.74 12.76 16.62
C ALA A 155 -0.96 11.44 16.80
N ARG A 156 -1.50 10.32 16.29
CA ARG A 156 -0.91 8.97 16.40
C ARG A 156 -0.76 8.34 15.02
N VAL A 157 -0.05 9.05 14.14
CA VAL A 157 0.28 8.59 12.79
C VAL A 157 1.76 8.22 12.72
N GLY A 158 2.07 6.99 12.32
CA GLY A 158 3.42 6.52 12.05
C GLY A 158 3.70 6.41 10.54
N VAL A 159 4.97 6.32 10.17
CA VAL A 159 5.42 6.06 8.80
C VAL A 159 6.45 4.94 8.77
N THR A 160 6.37 4.06 7.77
CA THR A 160 7.32 2.97 7.57
C THR A 160 7.47 2.63 6.10
N GLY A 161 8.59 2.02 5.74
CA GLY A 161 8.84 1.54 4.40
C GLY A 161 10.17 0.83 4.26
N GLY A 162 10.26 -0.03 3.25
CA GLY A 162 11.45 -0.82 2.94
C GLY A 162 12.17 -0.37 1.68
N SER A 163 13.51 -0.43 1.65
CA SER A 163 14.32 -0.08 0.46
C SER A 163 14.09 1.39 0.06
N TYR A 164 13.57 1.67 -1.14
CA TYR A 164 13.13 3.02 -1.51
C TYR A 164 12.09 3.60 -0.52
N GLY A 165 11.19 2.78 0.01
CA GLY A 165 10.26 3.22 1.07
C GLY A 165 10.98 3.59 2.36
N GLY A 166 12.12 2.95 2.64
CA GLY A 166 13.00 3.33 3.76
C GLY A 166 13.74 4.63 3.49
N TYR A 167 14.20 4.85 2.25
CA TYR A 167 14.72 6.14 1.80
C TYR A 167 13.67 7.24 1.99
N MET A 168 12.43 7.02 1.56
CA MET A 168 11.33 7.98 1.73
C MET A 168 10.95 8.18 3.19
N THR A 169 11.03 7.14 4.03
CA THR A 169 10.84 7.28 5.48
C THR A 169 11.89 8.21 6.08
N ASN A 170 13.17 8.03 5.71
CA ASN A 170 14.27 8.92 6.14
C ASN A 170 14.08 10.34 5.59
N TRP A 171 13.67 10.47 4.33
CA TRP A 171 13.39 11.76 3.71
C TRP A 171 12.29 12.51 4.44
N ILE A 172 11.16 11.86 4.71
CA ILE A 172 10.01 12.46 5.40
C ILE A 172 10.40 13.01 6.78
N VAL A 173 11.11 12.24 7.61
CA VAL A 173 11.50 12.72 8.96
C VAL A 173 12.54 13.84 8.93
N GLY A 174 13.22 14.06 7.80
CA GLY A 174 14.10 15.21 7.58
C GLY A 174 13.36 16.47 7.09
N HIS A 175 12.09 16.36 6.68
CA HIS A 175 11.32 17.44 6.06
C HIS A 175 10.02 17.78 6.80
N THR A 176 9.59 16.96 7.76
CA THR A 176 8.40 17.22 8.58
C THR A 176 8.42 16.46 9.91
N ASP A 177 7.79 17.05 10.93
CA ASP A 177 7.63 16.47 12.29
C ASP A 177 6.22 15.89 12.52
N ARG A 178 5.39 15.75 11.48
CA ARG A 178 3.97 15.36 11.64
C ARG A 178 3.73 13.92 12.07
N PHE A 179 4.73 13.04 11.95
CA PHE A 179 4.61 11.62 12.30
C PHE A 179 5.09 11.39 13.72
N ALA A 180 4.29 10.71 14.53
CA ALA A 180 4.61 10.39 15.93
C ALA A 180 5.72 9.35 16.05
N ALA A 181 5.94 8.53 15.02
CA ALA A 181 7.00 7.54 14.95
C ALA A 181 7.37 7.22 13.50
N ALA A 182 8.62 6.81 13.27
CA ALA A 182 9.09 6.36 11.97
C ALA A 182 9.90 5.07 12.10
N VAL A 183 9.64 4.10 11.21
CA VAL A 183 10.38 2.83 11.14
C VAL A 183 10.96 2.68 9.74
N THR A 184 12.26 2.97 9.62
CA THR A 184 12.97 2.78 8.36
C THR A 184 13.49 1.35 8.24
N GLN A 185 13.22 0.69 7.12
CA GLN A 185 13.65 -0.69 6.90
C GLN A 185 14.59 -0.76 5.68
N ARG A 186 15.76 -1.39 5.82
CA ARG A 186 16.68 -1.72 4.71
C ARG A 186 16.88 -0.55 3.71
N SER A 187 17.05 0.66 4.24
CA SER A 187 16.96 1.93 3.49
C SER A 187 18.25 2.31 2.77
N LEU A 188 18.12 3.10 1.70
CA LEU A 188 19.21 3.94 1.20
C LEU A 188 19.35 5.15 2.12
N CYS A 189 20.51 5.30 2.77
CA CYS A 189 20.78 6.41 3.70
C CYS A 189 22.06 7.19 3.36
N ASN A 190 22.83 6.72 2.37
CA ASN A 190 24.00 7.40 1.85
C ASN A 190 24.04 7.17 0.34
N LEU A 191 24.03 8.25 -0.44
CA LEU A 191 24.06 8.21 -1.92
C LEU A 191 25.45 8.54 -2.49
N ILE A 192 26.45 8.71 -1.63
CA ILE A 192 27.79 9.18 -2.00
C ILE A 192 28.82 8.04 -2.01
N SER A 193 28.75 7.11 -1.04
CA SER A 193 29.83 6.15 -0.76
C SER A 193 29.49 4.71 -1.09
#